data_AF-A0A6V7D0Z2-F1
#
_entry.id   AF-A0A6V7D0Z2-F1
#
_cell.length_a   1.000
_cell.length_b   1.000
_cell.length_c   1.000
_cell.angle_alpha   90.00
_cell.angle_beta   90.00
_cell.angle_gamma   90.00
#
_symmetry.space_group_name_H-M   'P 1'
#
loop_
_entity.id
_entity.type
_entity.pdbx_description
1 polymer ?
#
loop_
_entity_poly.entity_id
_entity_poly.type
_entity_poly.pdbx_seq_one_letter_code
_entity_poly.pdbx_strand_id
1 'polypeptide(L)'
;MGTERSDKVYDNWRTSSEKFDYFVLALLGALCAYVANKFTPALIGFNPKTLEVISLLVFFFSTFLGFRRVEYTINLTGLNHRSLRANEQRGMLVTQLASGQPFINSATGDVYSHELAVSDLKETERSILHLANKISLFSKKAEAAYSWRNHMIFIGFILLVASKIWTPYFLMWLKVCIAVFIQNQEKYYRYLRDFL
;
A
#
# COMPACT_ATOMS: atom_id res chain seq x y z
N MET A 1 35.53 5.65 -8.56
CA MET A 1 34.73 5.89 -9.78
C MET A 1 33.52 4.96 -9.93
N GLY A 2 33.46 3.76 -9.35
CA GLY A 2 32.27 2.88 -9.45
C GLY A 2 31.07 3.24 -8.55
N THR A 3 31.30 4.03 -7.49
CA THR A 3 30.28 4.38 -6.48
C THR A 3 29.31 5.45 -6.99
N GLU A 4 29.81 6.53 -7.58
CA GLU A 4 29.00 7.67 -8.06
C GLU A 4 27.89 7.25 -9.04
N ARG A 5 28.21 6.34 -9.97
CA ARG A 5 27.21 5.79 -10.89
C ARG A 5 26.11 5.02 -10.15
N SER A 6 26.51 4.18 -9.19
CA SER A 6 25.60 3.32 -8.43
C SER A 6 24.70 4.16 -7.52
N ASP A 7 25.25 5.18 -6.87
CA ASP A 7 24.52 6.10 -6.00
C ASP A 7 23.48 6.89 -6.79
N LYS A 8 23.86 7.39 -7.98
CA LYS A 8 22.94 8.11 -8.88
C LYS A 8 21.82 7.21 -9.40
N VAL A 9 22.12 5.97 -9.77
CA VAL A 9 21.10 5.02 -10.22
C VAL A 9 20.12 4.69 -9.09
N TYR A 10 20.64 4.47 -7.87
CA TYR A 10 19.82 4.19 -6.70
C TYR A 10 18.89 5.37 -6.35
N ASP A 11 19.41 6.60 -6.33
CA ASP A 11 18.61 7.77 -5.99
C ASP A 11 17.51 8.05 -7.04
N ASN A 12 17.84 7.90 -8.33
CA ASN A 12 16.85 8.01 -9.40
C ASN A 12 15.75 6.94 -9.26
N TRP A 13 16.13 5.69 -8.98
CA TRP A 13 15.17 4.60 -8.79
C TRP A 13 14.27 4.83 -7.57
N ARG A 14 14.86 5.23 -6.44
CA ARG A 14 14.15 5.53 -5.19
C ARG A 14 13.15 6.68 -5.39
N THR A 15 13.62 7.80 -5.94
CA THR A 15 12.81 8.99 -6.20
C THR A 15 11.67 8.68 -7.17
N SER A 16 11.94 7.89 -8.22
CA SER A 16 10.89 7.50 -9.18
C SER A 16 9.84 6.60 -8.54
N SER A 17 10.27 5.65 -7.70
CA SER A 17 9.37 4.75 -6.97
C SER A 17 8.46 5.51 -6.00
N GLU A 18 9.02 6.48 -5.28
CA GLU A 18 8.28 7.35 -4.35
C GLU A 18 7.26 8.23 -5.08
N LYS A 19 7.66 8.87 -6.19
CA LYS A 19 6.74 9.67 -7.03
C LYS A 19 5.60 8.83 -7.60
N PHE A 20 5.89 7.60 -8.02
CA PHE A 20 4.87 6.68 -8.50
C PHE A 20 3.84 6.35 -7.42
N ASP A 21 4.28 6.15 -6.17
CA ASP A 21 3.37 5.91 -5.05
C ASP A 21 2.45 7.07 -4.75
N TYR A 22 2.99 8.30 -4.73
CA TYR A 22 2.18 9.50 -4.54
C TYR A 22 1.19 9.72 -5.67
N PHE A 23 1.61 9.45 -6.91
CA PHE A 23 0.73 9.51 -8.07
C PHE A 23 -0.44 8.52 -7.94
N VAL A 24 -0.17 7.25 -7.61
CA VAL A 24 -1.23 6.23 -7.46
C VAL A 24 -2.18 6.59 -6.31
N LEU A 25 -1.67 7.03 -5.17
CA LEU A 25 -2.50 7.45 -4.03
C LEU A 25 -3.39 8.64 -4.38
N ALA A 26 -2.84 9.66 -5.04
CA ALA A 26 -3.60 10.83 -5.49
C ALA A 26 -4.68 10.45 -6.50
N LEU A 27 -4.36 9.58 -7.46
CA LEU A 27 -5.30 9.07 -8.46
C LEU A 27 -6.46 8.32 -7.80
N LEU A 28 -6.18 7.43 -6.84
CA LEU A 28 -7.21 6.71 -6.10
C LEU A 28 -8.10 7.65 -5.28
N GLY A 29 -7.50 8.64 -4.60
CA GLY A 29 -8.26 9.65 -3.86
C GLY A 29 -9.20 10.44 -4.77
N ALA A 30 -8.72 10.88 -5.93
CA ALA A 30 -9.53 11.59 -6.93
C ALA A 30 -10.66 10.71 -7.48
N LEU A 31 -10.38 9.43 -7.76
CA LEU A 31 -11.38 8.48 -8.26
C LEU A 31 -12.47 8.23 -7.21
N CYS A 32 -12.09 8.02 -5.95
CA CYS A 32 -13.04 7.89 -4.84
C CYS A 32 -13.92 9.13 -4.71
N ALA A 33 -13.34 10.33 -4.73
CA ALA A 33 -14.09 11.58 -4.64
C ALA A 33 -15.06 11.76 -5.82
N TYR A 34 -14.63 11.44 -7.03
CA TYR A 34 -15.45 11.51 -8.24
C TYR A 34 -16.66 10.58 -8.15
N VAL A 35 -16.45 9.31 -7.80
CA VAL A 35 -17.54 8.33 -7.70
C VAL A 35 -18.46 8.65 -6.52
N ALA A 36 -17.91 9.10 -5.38
CA ALA A 36 -18.70 9.51 -4.21
C ALA A 36 -19.63 10.70 -4.49
N ASN A 37 -19.18 11.70 -5.27
CA ASN A 37 -20.02 12.86 -5.64
C ASN A 37 -21.23 12.45 -6.50
N LYS A 38 -21.07 11.42 -7.34
CA LYS A 38 -22.14 10.89 -8.18
C LYS A 38 -23.03 9.86 -7.49
N PHE A 39 -22.73 9.51 -6.23
CA PHE A 39 -23.44 8.47 -5.52
C PHE A 39 -24.79 8.97 -5.00
N THR A 40 -25.87 8.33 -5.44
CA THR A 40 -27.21 8.54 -4.91
C THR A 40 -27.51 7.40 -3.91
N PRO A 41 -27.83 7.71 -2.64
CA PRO A 41 -28.09 6.67 -1.65
C PRO A 41 -29.28 5.80 -2.08
N ALA A 42 -29.08 4.49 -2.08
CA ALA A 42 -30.08 3.48 -2.40
C ALA A 42 -30.06 2.41 -1.30
N LEU A 43 -31.19 1.69 -1.16
CA LEU A 43 -31.26 0.55 -0.24
C LEU A 43 -30.22 -0.50 -0.64
N ILE A 44 -29.54 -1.05 0.38
CA ILE A 44 -28.56 -2.12 0.20
C ILE A 44 -29.29 -3.36 -0.31
N GLY A 45 -28.86 -3.91 -1.44
CA GLY A 45 -29.47 -5.10 -2.03
C GLY A 45 -28.69 -5.59 -3.26
N PHE A 46 -29.23 -6.60 -3.96
CA PHE A 46 -28.68 -7.06 -5.24
C PHE A 46 -29.04 -6.09 -6.37
N ASN A 47 -28.47 -4.89 -6.31
CA ASN A 47 -28.63 -3.85 -7.29
C ASN A 47 -27.25 -3.31 -7.74
N PRO A 48 -27.15 -2.75 -8.97
CA PRO A 48 -25.91 -2.18 -9.48
C PRO A 48 -25.31 -1.10 -8.57
N LYS A 49 -26.17 -0.37 -7.82
CA LYS A 49 -25.76 0.68 -6.89
C LYS A 49 -24.99 0.16 -5.69
N THR A 50 -25.37 -1.00 -5.14
CA THR A 50 -24.66 -1.64 -4.04
C THR A 50 -23.29 -2.09 -4.49
N LEU A 51 -23.16 -2.59 -5.74
CA LEU A 51 -21.86 -2.94 -6.32
C LEU A 51 -20.94 -1.72 -6.48
N GLU A 52 -21.50 -0.57 -6.85
CA GLU A 52 -20.78 0.71 -6.91
C GLU A 52 -20.25 1.12 -5.52
N VAL A 53 -21.04 0.97 -4.44
CA VAL A 53 -20.57 1.20 -3.06
C VAL A 53 -19.45 0.23 -2.68
N ILE A 54 -19.59 -1.05 -2.99
CA ILE A 54 -18.55 -2.04 -2.69
C ILE A 54 -17.25 -1.67 -3.42
N SER A 55 -17.33 -1.23 -4.69
CA SER A 55 -16.14 -0.78 -5.43
C SER A 55 -15.46 0.42 -4.76
N LEU A 56 -16.23 1.39 -4.26
CA LEU A 56 -15.72 2.53 -3.50
C LEU A 56 -15.01 2.10 -2.21
N LEU A 57 -15.61 1.18 -1.45
CA LEU A 57 -14.99 0.63 -0.23
C LEU A 57 -13.67 -0.08 -0.55
N VAL A 58 -13.63 -0.88 -1.63
CA VAL A 58 -12.41 -1.56 -2.07
C VAL A 58 -11.32 -0.55 -2.46
N PHE A 59 -11.65 0.53 -3.18
CA PHE A 59 -10.69 1.59 -3.48
C PHE A 59 -10.21 2.34 -2.23
N PHE A 60 -11.10 2.56 -1.26
CA PHE A 60 -10.73 3.15 0.03
C PHE A 60 -9.73 2.27 0.80
N PHE A 61 -10.01 0.97 0.90
CA PHE A 61 -9.09 0.01 1.51
C PHE A 61 -7.75 -0.07 0.75
N SER A 62 -7.78 -0.03 -0.58
CA SER A 62 -6.57 0.05 -1.39
C SER A 62 -5.73 1.30 -1.08
N THR A 63 -6.39 2.44 -0.92
CA THR A 63 -5.72 3.70 -0.55
C THR A 63 -5.05 3.58 0.83
N PHE A 64 -5.72 2.99 1.82
CA PHE A 64 -5.12 2.72 3.13
C PHE A 64 -3.88 1.82 3.05
N LEU A 65 -3.92 0.76 2.24
CA LEU A 65 -2.76 -0.09 1.99
C LEU A 65 -1.62 0.66 1.29
N GLY A 66 -1.96 1.60 0.40
CA GLY A 66 -0.98 2.49 -0.22
C GLY A 66 -0.26 3.38 0.80
N PHE A 67 -0.97 3.96 1.77
CA PHE A 67 -0.33 4.70 2.87
C PHE A 67 0.58 3.81 3.72
N ARG A 68 0.13 2.58 4.05
CA ARG A 68 0.96 1.62 4.78
C ARG A 68 2.21 1.21 4.02
N ARG A 69 2.14 1.06 2.68
CA ARG A 69 3.31 0.83 1.82
C ARG A 69 4.33 1.96 1.99
N VAL A 70 3.89 3.22 1.87
CA VAL A 70 4.77 4.39 2.01
C VAL A 70 5.44 4.41 3.38
N GLU A 71 4.68 4.17 4.45
CA GLU A 71 5.21 4.10 5.82
C GLU A 71 6.27 3.00 5.99
N TYR A 72 6.02 1.81 5.42
CA TYR A 72 7.00 0.72 5.46
C TYR A 72 8.26 1.03 4.66
N THR A 73 8.14 1.68 3.51
CA THR A 73 9.30 2.09 2.71
C THR A 73 10.15 3.14 3.43
N ILE A 74 9.54 4.14 4.07
CA ILE A 74 10.25 5.15 4.87
C ILE A 74 11.03 4.47 6.01
N ASN A 75 10.37 3.58 6.75
CA ASN A 75 11.00 2.83 7.84
C ASN A 75 12.14 1.93 7.35
N LEU A 76 11.95 1.25 6.21
CA LEU A 76 12.95 0.39 5.58
C LEU A 76 14.21 1.19 5.20
N THR A 77 14.05 2.35 4.58
CA THR A 77 15.16 3.25 4.25
C THR A 77 15.90 3.71 5.51
N GLY A 78 15.18 4.07 6.58
CA GLY A 78 15.77 4.42 7.86
C GLY A 78 16.58 3.26 8.49
N LEU A 79 16.06 2.03 8.43
CA LEU A 79 16.78 0.84 8.90
C LEU A 79 18.01 0.53 8.04
N ASN A 80 17.93 0.69 6.72
CA ASN A 80 19.05 0.51 5.81
C ASN A 80 20.18 1.49 6.11
N HIS A 81 19.88 2.77 6.36
CA HIS A 81 20.90 3.74 6.77
C HIS A 81 21.58 3.38 8.09
N ARG A 82 20.81 2.91 9.09
CA ARG A 82 21.38 2.44 10.36
C ARG A 82 22.26 1.21 10.17
N SER A 83 21.85 0.28 9.32
CA SER A 83 22.63 -0.91 8.98
C SER A 83 23.93 -0.53 8.27
N LEU A 84 23.89 0.41 7.32
CA LEU A 84 25.07 0.89 6.63
C LEU A 84 26.08 1.52 7.60
N ARG A 85 25.62 2.43 8.48
CA ARG A 85 26.47 3.04 9.52
C ARG A 85 27.08 2.01 10.46
N ALA A 86 26.31 1.01 10.89
CA ALA A 86 26.82 -0.07 11.74
C ALA A 86 27.89 -0.90 11.01
N ASN A 87 27.73 -1.15 9.71
CA ASN A 87 28.73 -1.82 8.89
C ASN A 87 30.00 -0.97 8.68
N GLU A 88 29.86 0.34 8.49
CA GLU A 88 30.98 1.28 8.43
C GLU A 88 31.76 1.27 9.74
N GLN A 89 31.07 1.36 10.89
CA GLN A 89 31.67 1.27 12.22
C GLN A 89 32.41 -0.05 12.43
N ARG A 90 31.80 -1.17 12.03
CA ARG A 90 32.45 -2.49 12.06
C ARG A 90 33.72 -2.50 11.19
N GLY A 91 33.67 -1.94 9.99
CA GLY A 91 34.83 -1.86 9.09
C GLY A 91 35.99 -1.06 9.69
N MET A 92 35.68 0.06 10.35
CA MET A 92 36.68 0.85 11.08
C MET A 92 37.31 0.05 12.22
N LEU A 93 36.49 -0.58 13.07
CA LEU A 93 36.97 -1.39 14.20
C LEU A 93 37.84 -2.57 13.74
N VAL A 94 37.43 -3.28 12.68
CA VAL A 94 38.23 -4.40 12.12
C VAL A 94 39.56 -3.91 11.58
N THR A 95 39.58 -2.79 10.86
CA THR A 95 40.81 -2.23 10.30
C THR A 95 41.77 -1.79 11.41
N GLN A 96 41.23 -1.22 12.50
CA GLN A 96 41.99 -0.80 13.66
C GLN A 96 42.57 -2.00 14.42
N LEU A 97 41.76 -3.02 14.70
CA LEU A 97 42.20 -4.27 15.31
C LEU A 97 43.32 -4.93 14.49
N ALA A 98 43.21 -4.93 13.16
CA ALA A 98 44.24 -5.47 12.29
C ALA A 98 45.57 -4.67 12.33
N SER A 99 45.51 -3.36 12.60
CA SER A 99 46.70 -2.49 12.68
C SER A 99 47.47 -2.60 14.00
N GLY A 100 46.86 -3.13 15.06
CA GLY A 100 47.49 -3.37 16.36
C GLY A 100 47.86 -2.13 17.19
N GLN A 101 47.50 -0.92 16.72
CA GLN A 101 47.78 0.34 17.42
C GLN A 101 46.56 0.81 18.24
N PRO A 102 46.75 1.34 19.47
CA PRO A 102 45.66 1.99 20.20
C PRO A 102 45.19 3.24 19.46
N PHE A 103 43.87 3.41 19.37
CA PHE A 103 43.25 4.54 18.67
C PHE A 103 42.57 5.49 19.66
N ILE A 104 42.73 6.79 19.43
CA ILE A 104 42.05 7.83 20.18
C ILE A 104 40.84 8.27 19.37
N ASN A 105 39.65 8.12 19.94
CA ASN A 105 38.45 8.63 19.31
C ASN A 105 38.53 10.16 19.26
N SER A 106 38.60 10.73 18.05
CA SER A 106 38.69 12.17 17.86
C SER A 106 37.45 12.94 18.33
N ALA A 107 36.31 12.28 18.52
CA ALA A 107 35.07 12.89 19.00
C ALA A 107 34.93 12.86 20.54
N THR A 108 35.37 11.79 21.22
CA THR A 108 35.22 11.66 22.69
C THR A 108 36.53 11.81 23.47
N GLY A 109 37.68 11.69 22.81
CA GLY A 109 39.00 11.70 23.46
C GLY A 109 39.37 10.38 24.14
N ASP A 110 38.52 9.36 24.05
CA ASP A 110 38.77 8.07 24.70
C ASP A 110 39.84 7.26 23.95
N VAL A 111 40.74 6.65 24.72
CA VAL A 111 41.74 5.70 24.22
C VAL A 111 41.11 4.32 24.18
N TYR A 112 40.87 3.81 22.98
CA TYR A 112 40.38 2.45 22.80
C TYR A 112 41.50 1.44 22.99
N SER A 113 41.40 0.64 24.06
CA SER A 113 42.25 -0.53 24.25
C SER A 113 41.81 -1.67 23.31
N HIS A 114 42.73 -2.58 23.00
CA HIS A 114 42.44 -3.73 22.13
C HIS A 114 41.26 -4.57 22.65
N GLU A 115 41.13 -4.74 23.97
CA GLU A 115 40.03 -5.49 24.59
C GLU A 115 38.67 -4.80 24.41
N LEU A 116 38.62 -3.46 24.57
CA LEU A 116 37.40 -2.67 24.37
C LEU A 116 36.96 -2.68 22.89
N ALA A 117 37.92 -2.62 21.96
CA ALA A 117 37.62 -2.71 20.53
C ALA A 117 37.00 -4.07 20.15
N VAL A 118 37.45 -5.16 20.77
CA VAL A 118 36.87 -6.50 20.56
C VAL A 118 35.45 -6.61 21.15
N SER A 119 35.19 -6.02 22.33
CA SER A 119 33.83 -6.03 22.90
C SER A 119 32.85 -5.23 22.05
N ASP A 120 33.26 -4.04 21.60
CA ASP A 120 32.42 -3.14 20.78
C ASP A 120 32.15 -3.74 19.40
N LEU A 121 33.13 -4.45 18.82
CA LEU A 121 32.95 -5.20 17.59
C LEU A 121 31.83 -6.24 17.75
N LYS A 122 31.88 -7.02 18.84
CA LYS A 122 30.89 -8.07 19.11
C LYS A 122 29.49 -7.51 19.34
N GLU A 123 29.38 -6.36 20.00
CA GLU A 123 28.10 -5.66 20.16
C GLU A 123 27.58 -5.13 18.82
N THR A 124 28.45 -4.52 18.01
CA THR A 124 28.12 -4.01 16.69
C THR A 124 27.61 -5.13 15.78
N GLU A 125 28.28 -6.30 15.76
CA GLU A 125 27.83 -7.46 14.98
C GLU A 125 26.44 -7.96 15.39
N ARG A 126 26.14 -7.99 16.70
CA ARG A 126 24.78 -8.33 17.18
C ARG A 126 23.75 -7.31 16.69
N SER A 127 24.08 -6.03 16.71
CA SER A 127 23.20 -4.97 16.24
C SER A 127 22.91 -5.08 14.73
N ILE A 128 23.92 -5.42 13.93
CA ILE A 128 23.80 -5.64 12.48
C ILE A 128 22.84 -6.80 12.20
N LEU A 129 23.00 -7.93 12.91
CA LEU A 129 22.10 -9.08 12.78
C LEU A 129 20.65 -8.72 13.12
N HIS A 130 20.44 -7.95 14.19
CA HIS A 130 19.10 -7.49 14.58
C HIS A 130 18.49 -6.55 13.54
N LEU A 131 19.29 -5.63 12.99
CA LEU A 131 18.86 -4.73 11.92
C LEU A 131 18.52 -5.50 10.65
N ALA A 132 19.32 -6.50 10.26
CA ALA A 132 19.05 -7.34 9.09
C ALA A 132 17.70 -8.08 9.20
N ASN A 133 17.40 -8.62 10.39
CA ASN A 133 16.11 -9.25 10.66
C ASN A 133 14.95 -8.25 10.51
N LYS A 134 15.09 -7.05 11.08
CA LYS A 134 14.07 -6.00 10.93
C LYS A 134 13.90 -5.55 9.48
N ILE A 135 14.99 -5.37 8.74
CA ILE A 135 14.97 -5.01 7.31
C ILE A 135 14.17 -6.05 6.52
N SER A 136 14.46 -7.34 6.72
CA SER A 136 13.73 -8.40 6.00
C SER A 136 12.23 -8.43 6.34
N LEU A 137 11.86 -8.17 7.59
CA LEU A 137 10.45 -8.11 8.02
C LEU A 137 9.72 -6.92 7.39
N PHE A 138 10.32 -5.73 7.40
CA PHE A 138 9.73 -4.54 6.81
C PHE A 138 9.68 -4.62 5.28
N SER A 139 10.68 -5.23 4.63
CA SER A 139 10.66 -5.50 3.20
C SER A 139 9.47 -6.37 2.81
N LYS A 140 9.28 -7.51 3.50
CA LYS A 140 8.12 -8.39 3.27
C LYS A 140 6.78 -7.69 3.49
N LYS A 141 6.68 -6.84 4.51
CA LYS A 141 5.46 -6.04 4.76
C LYS A 141 5.21 -5.01 3.66
N ALA A 142 6.25 -4.33 3.18
CA ALA A 142 6.16 -3.37 2.08
C ALA A 142 5.73 -4.06 0.77
N GLU A 143 6.32 -5.21 0.45
CA GLU A 143 5.97 -6.04 -0.71
C GLU A 143 4.53 -6.57 -0.64
N ALA A 144 4.13 -7.08 0.52
CA ALA A 144 2.77 -7.55 0.74
C ALA A 144 1.75 -6.41 0.58
N ALA A 145 2.01 -5.25 1.21
CA ALA A 145 1.14 -4.07 1.07
C ALA A 145 1.03 -3.61 -0.39
N TYR A 146 2.14 -3.62 -1.14
CA TYR A 146 2.16 -3.31 -2.57
C TYR A 146 1.29 -4.27 -3.38
N SER A 147 1.48 -5.58 -3.18
CA SER A 147 0.73 -6.61 -3.88
C SER A 147 -0.77 -6.50 -3.57
N TRP A 148 -1.13 -6.45 -2.29
CA TRP A 148 -2.53 -6.32 -1.86
C TRP A 148 -3.19 -5.05 -2.40
N ARG A 149 -2.48 -3.91 -2.38
CA ARG A 149 -2.97 -2.67 -2.98
C ARG A 149 -3.32 -2.89 -4.44
N ASN A 150 -2.39 -3.41 -5.24
CA ASN A 150 -2.58 -3.59 -6.68
C ASN A 150 -3.75 -4.54 -7.00
N HIS A 151 -3.89 -5.64 -6.25
CA HIS A 151 -5.03 -6.55 -6.39
C HIS A 151 -6.35 -5.84 -6.04
N MET A 152 -6.39 -5.06 -4.96
CA MET A 152 -7.60 -4.31 -4.59
C MET A 152 -7.95 -3.23 -5.62
N ILE A 153 -6.97 -2.54 -6.21
CA ILE A 153 -7.22 -1.60 -7.32
C ILE A 153 -7.91 -2.34 -8.47
N PHE A 154 -7.34 -3.48 -8.88
CA PHE A 154 -7.87 -4.27 -9.99
C PHE A 154 -9.29 -4.77 -9.71
N ILE A 155 -9.53 -5.33 -8.53
CA ILE A 155 -10.86 -5.77 -8.09
C ILE A 155 -11.84 -4.59 -8.07
N GLY A 156 -11.44 -3.45 -7.50
CA GLY A 156 -12.26 -2.24 -7.46
C GLY A 156 -12.68 -1.77 -8.86
N PHE A 157 -11.75 -1.76 -9.82
CA PHE A 157 -12.04 -1.43 -11.21
C PHE A 157 -13.01 -2.42 -11.86
N ILE A 158 -12.82 -3.73 -11.67
CA ILE A 158 -13.73 -4.74 -12.21
C ILE A 158 -15.14 -4.55 -11.65
N LEU A 159 -15.27 -4.36 -10.33
CA LEU A 159 -16.57 -4.15 -9.68
C LEU A 159 -17.26 -2.88 -10.20
N LEU A 160 -16.50 -1.79 -10.36
CA LEU A 160 -17.02 -0.54 -10.91
C LEU A 160 -17.53 -0.73 -12.34
N VAL A 161 -16.77 -1.38 -13.21
CA VAL A 161 -17.17 -1.65 -14.61
C VAL A 161 -18.39 -2.57 -14.65
N ALA A 162 -18.39 -3.65 -13.86
CA ALA A 162 -19.52 -4.57 -13.75
C ALA A 162 -20.80 -3.84 -13.30
N SER A 163 -20.70 -2.86 -12.40
CA SER A 163 -21.86 -2.06 -11.98
C SER A 163 -22.48 -1.27 -13.13
N LYS A 164 -21.64 -0.70 -14.02
CA LYS A 164 -22.12 0.06 -15.17
C LYS A 164 -22.72 -0.84 -16.25
N ILE A 165 -22.11 -2.00 -16.49
CA ILE A 165 -22.63 -2.99 -17.44
C ILE A 165 -23.95 -3.59 -16.95
N TRP A 166 -24.11 -3.83 -15.65
CA TRP A 166 -25.33 -4.41 -15.09
C TRP A 166 -26.52 -3.43 -15.07
N THR A 167 -26.25 -2.13 -14.95
CA THR A 167 -27.28 -1.08 -14.88
C THR A 167 -28.39 -1.19 -15.96
N PRO A 168 -28.10 -1.31 -17.27
CA PRO A 168 -29.13 -1.43 -18.30
C PRO A 168 -30.00 -2.69 -18.16
N TYR A 169 -29.40 -3.84 -17.84
CA TYR A 169 -30.13 -5.11 -17.69
C TYR A 169 -31.08 -5.08 -16.49
N PHE A 170 -30.62 -4.51 -15.37
CA PHE A 170 -31.46 -4.34 -14.19
C PHE A 170 -32.66 -3.42 -14.48
N LEU A 171 -32.41 -2.32 -15.20
CA LEU A 171 -33.46 -1.35 -15.54
C LEU A 171 -34.47 -1.93 -16.54
N MET A 172 -34.03 -2.75 -17.49
CA MET A 172 -34.91 -3.46 -18.43
C MET A 172 -35.80 -4.46 -17.72
N TRP A 173 -35.23 -5.30 -16.85
CA TRP A 173 -35.99 -6.29 -16.08
C TRP A 173 -37.02 -5.63 -15.15
N LEU A 174 -36.62 -4.56 -14.44
CA LEU A 174 -37.52 -3.80 -13.58
C LEU A 174 -38.71 -3.23 -14.35
N LYS A 175 -38.48 -2.67 -15.54
CA LYS A 175 -39.55 -2.17 -16.42
C LYS A 175 -40.52 -3.27 -16.83
N VAL A 176 -40.02 -4.46 -17.17
CA VAL A 176 -40.85 -5.62 -17.54
C VAL A 176 -41.70 -6.07 -16.34
N CYS A 177 -41.11 -6.21 -15.15
CA CYS A 177 -41.86 -6.60 -13.96
C CYS A 177 -42.96 -5.59 -13.60
N ILE A 178 -42.66 -4.29 -13.69
CA ILE A 178 -43.67 -3.23 -13.46
C ILE A 178 -44.78 -3.31 -14.50
N ALA A 179 -44.46 -3.50 -15.78
CA ALA A 179 -45.46 -3.62 -16.84
C ALA A 179 -46.38 -4.83 -16.62
N VAL A 180 -45.83 -5.99 -16.26
CA VAL A 180 -46.61 -7.21 -15.93
C VAL A 180 -47.48 -6.99 -14.70
N PHE A 181 -46.97 -6.33 -13.66
CA PHE A 181 -47.73 -6.01 -12.46
C PHE A 181 -48.91 -5.08 -12.76
N ILE A 182 -48.68 -4.01 -13.53
CA ILE A 182 -49.73 -3.07 -13.96
C ILE A 182 -50.81 -3.79 -14.78
N GLN A 183 -50.42 -4.63 -15.74
CA GLN A 183 -51.39 -5.42 -16.52
C GLN A 183 -52.23 -6.35 -15.65
N ASN A 184 -51.63 -6.97 -14.63
CA ASN A 184 -52.36 -7.86 -13.73
C ASN A 184 -53.34 -7.10 -12.84
N GLN A 185 -52.97 -5.90 -12.37
CA GLN A 185 -53.87 -5.00 -11.64
C GLN A 185 -55.06 -4.58 -12.52
N GLU A 186 -54.83 -4.16 -13.77
CA GLU A 186 -55.92 -3.80 -14.69
C GLU A 186 -56.89 -4.96 -14.96
N LYS A 187 -56.36 -6.20 -15.05
CA LYS A 187 -57.19 -7.39 -15.23
C LYS A 187 -58.06 -7.62 -13.99
N TYR A 188 -57.50 -7.47 -12.79
CA TYR A 188 -58.25 -7.59 -11.54
C TYR A 188 -59.35 -6.55 -11.41
N TYR A 189 -59.07 -5.28 -11.74
CA TYR A 189 -60.08 -4.21 -11.74
C TYR A 189 -61.20 -4.43 -12.77
N ARG A 190 -60.90 -5.03 -13.93
CA ARG A 190 -61.93 -5.42 -14.90
C ARG A 190 -62.87 -6.49 -14.35
N TYR A 191 -62.33 -7.54 -13.74
CA TYR A 191 -63.14 -8.58 -13.10
C TYR A 191 -64.06 -8.05 -12.01
N LEU A 192 -63.58 -7.11 -11.19
CA LEU A 192 -64.39 -6.49 -10.14
C LEU A 192 -65.51 -5.60 -10.71
N ARG A 193 -65.27 -4.95 -11.85
CA ARG A 193 -66.27 -4.10 -12.51
C ARG A 193 -67.40 -4.93 -13.11
N ASP A 194 -67.09 -6.06 -13.73
CA ASP A 194 -68.11 -6.92 -14.38
C ASP A 194 -69.00 -7.66 -13.36
N PHE A 195 -68.61 -7.68 -12.08
CA PHE A 195 -69.35 -8.33 -10.99
C PHE A 195 -70.32 -7.40 -10.24
N LEU A 196 -70.14 -6.08 -10.35
CA LEU A 196 -70.96 -5.04 -9.71
C LEU A 196 -72.01 -4.49 -10.69
#